data_AF-A0A7S3J8E4-F1
#
_entry.id   AF-A0A7S3J8E4-F1
#
_cell.length_a   1.000
_cell.length_b   1.000
_cell.length_c   1.000
_cell.angle_alpha   90.00
_cell.angle_beta   90.00
_cell.angle_gamma   90.00
#
_symmetry.space_group_name_H-M   'P 1'
#
loop_
_entity.id
_entity.type
_entity.pdbx_description
1 polymer ?
#
loop_
_entity_poly.entity_id
_entity_poly.type
_entity_poly.pdbx_seq_one_letter_code
_entity_poly.pdbx_strand_id
1 'polypeptide(L)'
;LMFMVNYVMTVFSYRYYATEYADNTCYSLWTCFVVSYDQTFKTGSGIGGYLSSAYTVNTSTVSLNYGRIIYDNIAYLLIYILLIGIISGIIIDTFAELRQKNNEIEEDSKAACFVCDRSRDELEKIYGANGFAYHTNNDHNLW
;
A
#
# COMPACT_ATOMS: atom_id res chain seq x y z
N LEU A 1 -11.19 3.95 -1.35
CA LEU A 1 -11.54 2.59 -0.89
C LEU A 1 -11.52 2.48 0.64
N MET A 2 -10.39 2.73 1.30
CA MET A 2 -10.24 2.66 2.77
C MET A 2 -11.28 3.48 3.54
N PHE A 3 -11.48 4.76 3.20
CA PHE A 3 -12.52 5.61 3.80
C PHE A 3 -13.93 5.05 3.67
N MET A 4 -14.25 4.47 2.49
CA MET A 4 -15.57 3.88 2.23
C MET A 4 -15.81 2.65 3.10
N VAL A 5 -14.80 1.78 3.24
CA VAL A 5 -14.90 0.58 4.09
C VAL A 5 -15.03 0.97 5.55
N ASN A 6 -14.24 1.93 6.02
CA ASN A 6 -14.35 2.43 7.39
C ASN A 6 -15.74 3.04 7.66
N TYR A 7 -16.29 3.81 6.70
CA TYR A 7 -17.63 4.37 6.81
C TYR A 7 -18.71 3.30 6.92
N VAL A 8 -18.67 2.25 6.08
CA VAL A 8 -19.63 1.14 6.15
C VAL A 8 -19.56 0.42 7.50
N MET A 9 -18.36 0.18 8.02
CA MET A 9 -18.17 -0.39 9.35
C MET A 9 -18.68 0.53 10.45
N THR A 10 -18.43 1.85 10.37
CA THR A 10 -18.99 2.82 11.30
C THR A 10 -20.51 2.78 11.28
N VAL A 11 -21.17 2.77 10.12
CA VAL A 11 -22.64 2.69 10.03
C VAL A 11 -23.16 1.44 10.72
N PHE A 12 -22.50 0.29 10.53
CA PHE A 12 -22.85 -0.94 11.24
C PHE A 12 -22.66 -0.78 12.76
N SER A 13 -21.52 -0.28 13.22
CA SER A 13 -21.26 -0.06 14.64
C SER A 13 -22.21 0.97 15.27
N TYR A 14 -22.60 2.01 14.55
CA TYR A 14 -23.56 3.01 14.99
C TYR A 14 -24.93 2.37 15.21
N ARG A 15 -25.32 1.40 14.37
CA ARG A 15 -26.61 0.72 14.49
C ARG A 15 -26.67 -0.31 15.62
N TYR A 16 -25.58 -1.01 15.89
CA TYR A 16 -25.55 -2.17 16.80
C TYR A 16 -24.77 -1.94 18.11
N TYR A 17 -23.77 -1.05 18.10
CA TYR A 17 -22.78 -0.88 19.18
C TYR A 17 -22.55 0.60 19.55
N ALA A 18 -23.48 1.52 19.23
CA ALA A 18 -23.31 2.96 19.52
C ALA A 18 -23.04 3.26 21.01
N THR A 19 -23.63 2.48 21.92
CA THR A 19 -23.47 2.65 23.37
C THR A 19 -22.13 2.13 23.91
N GLU A 20 -21.37 1.40 23.12
CA GLU A 20 -20.08 0.83 23.53
C GLU A 20 -18.91 1.79 23.28
N TYR A 21 -19.14 2.93 22.61
CA TYR A 21 -18.11 3.93 22.37
C TYR A 21 -17.75 4.65 23.68
N ALA A 22 -16.46 4.81 23.93
CA ALA A 22 -15.97 5.54 25.09
C ALA A 22 -16.56 6.96 25.14
N ASP A 23 -16.91 7.40 26.35
CA ASP A 23 -17.38 8.75 26.68
C ASP A 23 -18.59 9.25 25.88
N ASN A 24 -19.45 8.35 25.37
CA ASN A 24 -20.60 8.70 24.51
C ASN A 24 -20.21 9.59 23.31
N THR A 25 -18.99 9.43 22.82
CA THR A 25 -18.46 10.20 21.67
C THR A 25 -19.24 9.95 20.38
N CYS A 26 -19.96 8.84 20.29
CA CYS A 26 -20.77 8.42 19.14
C CYS A 26 -22.25 8.86 19.27
N TYR A 27 -22.53 10.17 19.36
CA TYR A 27 -23.91 10.71 19.39
C TYR A 27 -24.49 11.02 18.00
N SER A 28 -23.64 11.42 17.05
CA SER A 28 -24.01 11.64 15.65
C SER A 28 -23.22 10.69 14.75
N LEU A 29 -23.80 10.30 13.61
CA LEU A 29 -23.12 9.40 12.65
C LEU A 29 -21.79 10.00 12.17
N TRP A 30 -21.75 11.31 11.96
CA TRP A 30 -20.54 12.03 11.54
C TRP A 30 -19.46 12.00 12.61
N THR A 31 -19.81 12.33 13.85
CA THR A 31 -18.86 12.27 14.98
C THR A 31 -18.35 10.85 15.17
N CYS A 32 -19.25 9.87 15.10
CA CYS A 32 -18.89 8.47 15.20
C CYS A 32 -17.90 8.07 14.10
N PHE A 33 -18.16 8.45 12.84
CA PHE A 33 -17.24 8.18 11.73
C PHE A 33 -15.86 8.78 11.93
N VAL A 34 -15.78 10.07 12.29
CA VAL A 34 -14.49 10.75 12.49
C VAL A 34 -13.71 10.11 13.65
N VAL A 35 -14.37 9.80 14.76
CA VAL A 35 -13.75 9.14 15.91
C VAL A 35 -13.34 7.70 15.56
N SER A 36 -14.22 6.92 14.92
CA SER A 36 -13.91 5.57 14.44
C SER A 36 -12.66 5.59 13.57
N TYR A 37 -12.60 6.50 12.59
CA TYR A 37 -11.50 6.61 11.65
C TYR A 37 -10.19 7.00 12.35
N ASP A 38 -10.23 8.00 13.24
CA ASP A 38 -9.07 8.45 14.00
C ASP A 38 -8.51 7.36 14.93
N GLN A 39 -9.38 6.67 15.65
CA GLN A 39 -8.99 5.68 16.65
C GLN A 39 -8.55 4.35 16.02
N THR A 40 -9.09 3.98 14.85
CA THR A 40 -8.75 2.73 14.15
C THR A 40 -7.24 2.55 13.96
N PHE A 41 -6.51 3.63 13.68
CA PHE A 41 -5.06 3.57 13.44
C PHE A 41 -4.22 3.82 14.69
N LYS A 42 -4.77 4.51 15.70
CA LYS A 42 -4.03 4.90 16.90
C LYS A 42 -3.91 3.78 17.93
N THR A 43 -4.93 2.94 18.05
CA THR A 43 -5.04 1.95 19.14
C THR A 43 -4.29 0.65 18.89
N GLY A 44 -3.78 0.42 17.68
CA GLY A 44 -3.08 -0.83 17.29
C GLY A 44 -3.98 -2.06 17.16
N SER A 45 -5.14 -2.08 17.82
CA SER A 45 -6.16 -3.16 17.78
C SER A 45 -7.40 -2.80 16.95
N GLY A 46 -7.29 -1.77 16.10
CA GLY A 46 -8.43 -1.23 15.37
C GLY A 46 -9.47 -0.59 16.27
N ILE A 47 -10.69 -0.48 15.75
CA ILE A 47 -11.81 0.16 16.47
C ILE A 47 -12.11 -0.51 17.83
N GLY A 48 -11.94 -1.84 17.92
CA GLY A 48 -12.18 -2.59 19.15
C GLY A 48 -11.33 -2.18 20.34
N GLY A 49 -10.16 -1.56 20.11
CA GLY A 49 -9.33 -1.00 21.18
C GLY A 49 -9.89 0.29 21.80
N TYR A 50 -10.82 0.97 21.12
CA TYR A 50 -11.46 2.19 21.60
C TYR A 50 -12.85 1.96 22.21
N LEU A 51 -13.52 0.88 21.81
CA LEU A 51 -14.80 0.48 22.37
C LEU A 51 -14.63 -0.21 23.73
N SER A 52 -15.72 -0.26 24.50
CA SER A 52 -15.78 -1.00 25.75
C SER A 52 -15.48 -2.49 25.54
N SER A 53 -14.97 -3.14 26.59
CA SER A 53 -14.64 -4.57 26.57
C SER A 53 -15.80 -5.43 26.05
N ALA A 54 -15.52 -6.26 25.04
CA ALA A 54 -16.47 -7.22 24.47
C ALA A 54 -16.80 -8.42 25.40
N TYR A 55 -16.23 -8.42 26.61
CA TYR A 55 -16.50 -9.40 27.64
C TYR A 55 -16.67 -8.74 29.00
N THR A 56 -17.54 -9.32 29.83
CA THR A 56 -17.74 -8.92 31.22
C THR A 56 -17.29 -10.05 32.13
N VAL A 57 -16.43 -9.75 33.10
CA VAL A 57 -15.95 -10.71 34.10
C VAL A 57 -16.71 -10.47 35.40
N ASN A 58 -17.49 -11.45 35.83
CA ASN A 58 -18.05 -11.53 37.18
C ASN A 58 -17.21 -12.48 38.03
N THR A 59 -17.41 -12.46 39.34
CA THR A 59 -16.63 -13.21 40.35
C THR A 59 -16.49 -14.72 40.09
N SER A 60 -17.30 -15.33 39.22
CA SER A 60 -17.17 -16.75 38.85
C SER A 60 -17.54 -17.07 37.39
N THR A 61 -17.91 -16.08 36.57
CA THR A 61 -18.37 -16.32 35.19
C THR A 61 -17.89 -15.23 34.24
N VAL A 62 -17.59 -15.62 33.00
CA VAL A 62 -17.25 -14.70 31.91
C VAL A 62 -18.40 -14.68 30.92
N SER A 63 -19.01 -13.51 30.71
CA SER A 63 -20.00 -13.30 29.64
C SER A 63 -19.29 -12.75 28.42
N LEU A 64 -19.44 -13.44 27.27
CA LEU A 64 -18.79 -13.09 26.02
C LEU A 64 -19.82 -12.56 25.01
N ASN A 65 -19.55 -11.40 24.43
CA ASN A 65 -20.29 -10.89 23.29
C ASN A 65 -19.61 -11.36 21.99
N TYR A 66 -19.94 -12.57 21.54
CA TYR A 66 -19.35 -13.16 20.33
C TYR A 66 -19.54 -12.29 19.09
N GLY A 67 -20.69 -11.63 18.93
CA GLY A 67 -20.94 -10.73 17.81
C GLY A 67 -19.96 -9.56 17.78
N ARG A 68 -19.70 -8.96 18.95
CA ARG A 68 -18.74 -7.86 19.10
C ARG A 68 -17.31 -8.31 18.81
N ILE A 69 -16.90 -9.45 19.34
CA ILE A 69 -15.57 -10.03 19.11
C ILE A 69 -15.34 -10.28 17.62
N ILE A 70 -16.29 -10.90 16.93
CA ILE A 70 -16.19 -11.18 15.50
C ILE A 70 -16.13 -9.87 14.71
N TYR A 71 -16.97 -8.89 15.04
CA TYR A 71 -16.97 -7.59 14.37
C TYR A 71 -15.62 -6.88 14.50
N ASP A 72 -15.04 -6.81 15.70
CA ASP A 72 -13.75 -6.14 15.91
C ASP A 72 -12.62 -6.77 15.11
N ASN A 73 -12.56 -8.11 15.12
CA ASN A 73 -11.54 -8.85 14.38
C ASN A 73 -11.70 -8.69 12.86
N ILE A 74 -12.94 -8.76 12.34
CA ILE A 74 -13.20 -8.56 10.91
C ILE A 74 -12.89 -7.12 10.49
N ALA A 75 -13.30 -6.13 11.28
CA ALA A 75 -13.03 -4.72 11.00
C ALA A 75 -11.52 -4.44 10.97
N TYR A 76 -10.76 -4.98 11.94
CA TYR A 76 -9.31 -4.85 11.97
C TYR A 76 -8.64 -5.55 10.77
N LEU A 77 -8.96 -6.81 10.53
CA LEU A 77 -8.35 -7.62 9.47
C LEU A 77 -8.62 -7.04 8.07
N LEU A 78 -9.85 -6.59 7.80
CA LEU A 78 -10.18 -5.98 6.51
C LEU A 78 -9.39 -4.70 6.25
N ILE A 79 -9.31 -3.80 7.23
CA ILE A 79 -8.55 -2.55 7.09
C ILE A 79 -7.06 -2.84 6.92
N TYR A 80 -6.54 -3.81 7.68
CA TYR A 80 -5.14 -4.23 7.61
C TYR A 80 -4.77 -4.82 6.24
N ILE A 81 -5.58 -5.75 5.71
CA ILE A 81 -5.37 -6.35 4.39
C ILE A 81 -5.43 -5.28 3.30
N LEU A 82 -6.38 -4.35 3.38
CA LEU A 82 -6.48 -3.24 2.43
C LEU A 82 -5.24 -2.35 2.45
N LEU A 83 -4.74 -2.01 3.64
CA LEU A 83 -3.57 -1.15 3.79
C LEU A 83 -2.31 -1.80 3.24
N ILE A 84 -2.06 -3.07 3.57
CA ILE A 84 -0.93 -3.82 3.01
C ILE A 84 -1.08 -3.96 1.49
N GLY A 85 -2.27 -4.29 1.00
CA GLY A 85 -2.50 -4.45 -0.44
C GLY A 85 -2.22 -3.17 -1.23
N ILE A 86 -2.61 -2.00 -0.70
CA ILE A 86 -2.32 -0.70 -1.32
C ILE A 86 -0.82 -0.44 -1.33
N ILE A 87 -0.14 -0.59 -0.19
CA ILE A 87 1.29 -0.31 -0.07
C ILE A 87 2.10 -1.24 -0.97
N SER A 88 1.83 -2.55 -0.92
CA SER A 88 2.50 -3.54 -1.78
C SER A 88 2.21 -3.29 -3.26
N GLY A 89 0.99 -2.89 -3.61
CA GLY A 89 0.63 -2.53 -4.98
C GLY A 89 1.48 -1.38 -5.51
N ILE A 90 1.59 -0.28 -4.75
CA ILE A 90 2.39 0.89 -5.14
C ILE A 90 3.87 0.51 -5.28
N ILE A 91 4.40 -0.26 -4.34
CA ILE A 91 5.81 -0.69 -4.35
C ILE A 91 6.09 -1.54 -5.60
N ILE A 92 5.24 -2.52 -5.90
CA ILE A 92 5.41 -3.42 -7.06
C ILE A 92 5.36 -2.63 -8.36
N ASP A 93 4.39 -1.72 -8.50
CA ASP A 93 4.22 -0.87 -9.68
C ASP A 93 5.46 0.01 -9.91
N THR A 94 5.97 0.63 -8.85
CA THR A 94 7.18 1.48 -8.93
C THR A 94 8.42 0.67 -9.33
N PHE A 95 8.61 -0.53 -8.78
CA PHE A 95 9.74 -1.38 -9.17
C PHE A 95 9.61 -1.92 -10.60
N ALA A 96 8.38 -2.17 -11.07
CA ALA A 96 8.13 -2.55 -12.44
C ALA A 96 8.52 -1.41 -13.41
N GLU A 97 8.13 -0.17 -13.10
CA GLU A 97 8.49 1.01 -13.89
C GLU A 97 10.02 1.22 -13.92
N LEU A 98 10.68 1.15 -12.76
CA LEU A 98 12.14 1.28 -12.68
C LEU A 98 12.86 0.22 -13.51
N ARG A 99 12.35 -1.02 -13.53
CA ARG A 99 12.90 -2.10 -14.34
C ARG A 99 12.71 -1.83 -15.83
N GLN A 100 11.53 -1.36 -16.23
CA GLN A 100 11.26 -1.01 -17.62
C GLN A 100 12.21 0.10 -18.08
N LYS A 101 12.34 1.18 -17.30
CA LYS A 101 13.26 2.28 -17.59
C LYS A 101 14.72 1.81 -17.71
N ASN A 102 15.16 0.90 -16.84
CA ASN A 102 16.50 0.35 -16.93
C ASN A 102 16.72 -0.46 -18.22
N ASN A 103 15.72 -1.25 -18.62
CA ASN A 103 15.79 -2.01 -19.87
C ASN A 103 15.81 -1.07 -21.10
N GLU A 104 15.00 -0.01 -21.09
CA GLU A 104 14.98 0.99 -22.17
C GLU A 104 16.34 1.69 -22.31
N ILE A 105 16.97 2.08 -21.20
CA ILE A 105 18.33 2.65 -21.20
C ILE A 105 19.34 1.63 -21.73
N GLU A 106 19.24 0.36 -21.33
CA GLU A 106 20.13 -0.68 -21.80
C GLU A 106 19.98 -0.94 -23.31
N GLU A 107 18.75 -0.90 -23.83
CA GLU A 107 18.47 -1.03 -25.27
C GLU A 107 18.99 0.17 -26.06
N ASP A 108 18.76 1.40 -25.59
CA ASP A 108 19.23 2.62 -26.23
C ASP A 108 20.76 2.70 -26.26
N SER A 109 21.41 2.33 -25.16
CA SER A 109 22.88 2.25 -25.08
C SER A 109 23.50 1.27 -26.08
N LYS A 110 22.71 0.28 -26.54
CA LYS A 110 23.13 -0.68 -27.56
C LYS A 110 22.75 -0.21 -28.97
N ALA A 111 21.84 0.75 -29.14
CA ALA A 111 21.36 1.20 -30.44
C ALA A 111 22.27 2.24 -31.09
N ALA A 112 22.81 3.17 -30.29
CA ALA A 112 23.66 4.26 -30.77
C ALA A 112 24.79 4.59 -29.78
N CYS A 113 25.84 5.26 -30.27
CA CYS A 113 26.91 5.76 -29.41
C CYS A 113 26.44 7.02 -28.66
N PHE A 114 26.49 6.98 -27.33
CA PHE A 114 26.06 8.10 -26.47
C PHE A 114 26.77 9.44 -26.76
N VAL A 115 28.03 9.40 -27.22
CA VAL A 115 28.84 10.62 -27.40
C VAL A 115 28.59 11.30 -28.75
N CYS A 116 28.39 10.52 -29.82
CA CYS A 116 28.31 11.05 -31.19
C CYS A 116 27.00 10.75 -31.91
N ASP A 117 26.07 10.05 -31.24
CA ASP A 117 24.73 9.70 -31.71
C ASP A 117 24.69 8.87 -33.01
N ARG A 118 25.83 8.25 -33.40
CA ARG A 118 25.88 7.36 -34.55
C ARG A 118 25.28 6.00 -34.20
N SER A 119 24.45 5.50 -35.09
CA SER A 119 23.80 4.20 -34.92
C SER A 119 24.80 3.04 -34.98
N ARG A 120 24.45 1.92 -34.35
CA ARG A 120 25.23 0.67 -34.43
C ARG A 120 25.50 0.27 -35.87
N ASP A 121 24.49 0.35 -36.74
CA ASP A 121 24.60 -0.06 -38.14
C ASP A 121 25.57 0.82 -38.95
N GLU A 122 25.63 2.12 -38.65
CA GLU A 122 26.61 3.02 -39.28
C GLU A 122 28.04 2.68 -38.84
N LEU A 123 28.23 2.41 -37.55
CA LEU A 123 29.55 2.09 -36.99
C LEU A 123 30.05 0.72 -37.47
N GLU A 124 29.18 -0.28 -37.57
CA GLU A 124 29.51 -1.58 -38.18
C GLU A 124 29.89 -1.44 -39.67
N LYS A 125 29.28 -0.52 -40.42
CA LYS A 125 29.66 -0.25 -41.82
C LYS A 125 31.02 0.45 -41.96
N ILE A 126 31.35 1.35 -41.02
CA ILE A 126 32.61 2.13 -41.06
C ILE A 126 33.80 1.28 -40.63
N TYR A 127 33.67 0.54 -39.53
CA TYR A 127 34.77 -0.17 -38.89
C TYR A 127 34.77 -1.69 -39.16
N GLY A 128 33.73 -2.22 -39.81
CA GLY A 128 33.55 -3.65 -40.06
C GLY A 128 32.88 -4.37 -38.88
N ALA A 129 32.94 -5.71 -38.90
CA ALA A 129 32.33 -6.54 -37.86
C ALA A 129 32.87 -6.18 -36.46
N ASN A 130 31.98 -6.03 -35.47
CA ASN A 130 32.28 -5.51 -34.13
C ASN A 130 32.70 -4.03 -34.10
N GLY A 131 32.42 -3.28 -35.16
CA GLY A 131 32.75 -1.86 -35.28
C GLY A 131 32.17 -1.00 -34.17
N PHE A 132 30.94 -1.30 -33.73
CA PHE A 132 30.30 -0.58 -32.63
C PHE A 132 31.07 -0.74 -31.32
N ALA A 133 31.44 -1.97 -30.97
CA ALA A 133 32.20 -2.25 -29.74
C ALA A 133 33.61 -1.65 -29.78
N TYR A 134 34.26 -1.64 -30.95
CA TYR A 134 35.54 -0.96 -31.12
C TYR A 134 35.39 0.54 -30.85
N HIS A 135 34.39 1.18 -31.48
CA HIS A 135 34.14 2.61 -31.35
C HIS A 135 33.82 3.02 -29.91
N THR A 136 32.93 2.32 -29.21
CA THR A 136 32.56 2.65 -27.82
C THR A 136 33.67 2.35 -26.81
N ASN A 137 34.62 1.46 -27.11
CA ASN A 137 35.69 1.11 -26.17
C ASN A 137 37.00 1.88 -26.39
N ASN A 138 37.25 2.36 -27.62
CA ASN A 138 38.53 2.98 -27.99
C ASN A 138 38.39 4.45 -28.41
N ASP A 139 37.35 4.80 -29.16
CA ASP A 139 37.17 6.17 -29.66
C ASP A 139 36.35 7.01 -28.65
N HIS A 140 35.19 6.49 -28.25
CA HIS A 140 34.23 7.16 -27.36
C HIS A 140 33.96 6.31 -26.12
N ASN A 141 35.03 6.10 -25.37
CA ASN A 141 34.98 5.40 -24.11
C ASN A 141 34.35 6.27 -23.02
N LEU A 142 33.34 5.72 -22.31
CA LEU A 142 32.66 6.39 -21.20
C LEU A 142 33.37 6.22 -19.85
N TRP A 143 34.40 5.37 -19.74
CA TRP A 143 35.16 5.07 -18.52
C TRP A 143 36.63 5.48 -18.60
#